data_AF-A0A127SBF3-F1
#
_entry.id   AF-A0A127SBF3-F1
#
_cell.length_a   1.000
_cell.length_b   1.000
_cell.length_c   1.000
_cell.angle_alpha   90.00
_cell.angle_beta   90.00
_cell.angle_gamma   90.00
#
_symmetry.space_group_name_H-M   'P 1'
#
loop_
_entity.id
_entity.type
_entity.pdbx_description
1 polymer ?
#
loop_
_entity_poly.entity_id
_entity_poly.type
_entity_poly.pdbx_seq_one_letter_code
_entity_poly.pdbx_strand_id
1 'polypeptide(L)'
;TVVMQAKHTTTVLVVTVVAGLLFGISASNAREQGSLAETNLAGLVAQQQDAVVELEESVDGLRRQQDDLVASQISAAPAQSAILALRGEMVGPGLTVMLDDAPADFQLEDSISVNDAIVHQQDVDAVMNALWLGGAEAMSVQGIRITASTPVRCVGNVMT
;
A
#
# COMPACT_ATOMS: atom_id res chain seq x y z
N THR A 1 -39.60 31.56 62.17
CA THR A 1 -38.75 30.35 62.03
C THR A 1 -39.44 29.23 61.27
N VAL A 2 -40.68 28.82 61.57
CA VAL A 2 -41.39 27.73 60.88
C VAL A 2 -41.64 27.99 59.37
N VAL A 3 -42.05 29.20 59.00
CA VAL A 3 -42.29 29.58 57.58
C VAL A 3 -41.02 29.60 56.75
N MET A 4 -39.86 29.88 57.37
CA MET A 4 -38.56 29.88 56.69
C MET A 4 -38.06 28.46 56.45
N GLN A 5 -38.27 27.54 57.40
CA GLN A 5 -37.95 26.12 57.24
C GLN A 5 -38.77 25.47 56.11
N ALA A 6 -40.08 25.73 56.03
CA ALA A 6 -40.96 25.16 55.00
C ALA A 6 -40.56 25.57 53.56
N LYS A 7 -40.14 26.83 53.36
CA LYS A 7 -39.68 27.31 52.04
C LYS A 7 -38.40 26.61 51.57
N HIS A 8 -37.49 26.29 52.49
CA HIS A 8 -36.24 25.62 52.16
C HIS A 8 -36.49 24.16 51.74
N THR A 9 -37.40 23.45 52.42
CA THR A 9 -37.76 22.07 52.08
C THR A 9 -38.41 21.97 50.70
N THR A 10 -39.29 22.90 50.34
CA THR A 10 -39.91 22.94 49.01
C THR A 10 -38.87 23.18 47.90
N THR A 11 -37.94 24.11 48.11
CA THR A 11 -36.85 24.38 47.14
C THR A 11 -35.95 23.17 46.96
N VAL A 12 -35.55 22.51 48.05
CA VAL A 12 -34.72 21.29 47.99
C VAL A 12 -35.43 20.17 47.22
N LEU A 13 -36.73 19.98 47.44
CA LEU A 13 -37.52 18.96 46.75
C LEU A 13 -37.62 19.26 45.24
N VAL A 14 -37.90 20.52 44.86
CA VAL A 14 -37.95 20.93 43.45
C VAL A 14 -36.59 20.74 42.76
N VAL A 15 -35.49 21.18 43.40
CA VAL A 15 -34.14 21.01 42.84
C VAL A 15 -33.79 19.53 42.68
N THR A 16 -34.16 18.69 43.64
CA THR A 16 -33.90 17.24 43.59
C THR A 16 -34.67 16.57 42.45
N VAL A 17 -35.94 16.94 42.25
CA VAL A 17 -36.77 16.44 41.15
C VAL A 17 -36.19 16.86 39.79
N VAL A 18 -35.81 18.14 39.64
CA VAL A 18 -35.20 18.64 38.41
C VAL A 18 -33.86 17.95 38.13
N ALA A 19 -33.00 17.80 39.15
CA ALA A 19 -31.73 17.10 39.02
C ALA A 19 -31.95 15.64 38.60
N GLY A 20 -32.88 14.92 39.25
CA GLY A 20 -33.22 13.55 38.89
C GLY A 20 -33.71 13.42 37.44
N LEU A 21 -34.51 14.38 36.97
CA LEU A 21 -35.00 14.40 35.60
C LEU A 21 -33.88 14.68 34.58
N LEU A 22 -32.97 15.61 34.89
CA LEU A 22 -31.76 15.87 34.10
C LEU A 22 -30.84 14.65 34.05
N PHE A 23 -30.60 13.98 35.18
CA PHE A 23 -29.81 12.75 35.24
C PHE A 23 -30.46 11.63 34.43
N GLY A 24 -31.79 11.50 34.49
CA GLY A 24 -32.53 10.52 33.69
C GLY A 24 -32.37 10.72 32.19
N ILE A 25 -32.55 11.96 31.71
CA ILE A 25 -32.36 12.31 30.28
C ILE A 25 -30.89 12.14 29.86
N SER A 26 -29.95 12.54 30.72
CA SER A 26 -28.52 12.37 30.42
C SER A 26 -28.15 10.89 30.32
N ALA A 27 -28.71 10.05 31.20
CA ALA A 27 -28.45 8.61 31.20
C ALA A 27 -29.09 7.90 30.00
N SER A 28 -30.29 8.32 29.57
CA SER A 28 -30.89 7.78 28.34
C SER A 28 -30.08 8.14 27.11
N ASN A 29 -29.69 9.42 26.97
CA ASN A 29 -28.91 9.90 25.83
C ASN A 29 -27.52 9.23 25.75
N ALA A 30 -26.86 9.03 26.90
CA ALA A 30 -25.55 8.36 26.93
C ALA A 30 -25.64 6.90 26.48
N ARG A 31 -26.73 6.18 26.80
CA ARG A 31 -26.95 4.80 26.36
C ARG A 31 -27.19 4.71 24.85
N GLU A 32 -27.98 5.61 24.29
CA GLU A 32 -28.21 5.66 22.83
C GLU A 32 -26.92 5.97 22.07
N GLN A 33 -26.15 6.97 22.51
CA GLN A 33 -24.86 7.29 21.88
C GLN A 33 -23.86 6.13 21.95
N GLY A 34 -23.78 5.44 23.10
CA GLY A 34 -22.94 4.24 23.23
C GLY A 34 -23.32 3.13 22.26
N SER A 35 -24.62 2.84 22.13
CA SER A 35 -25.13 1.82 21.20
C SER A 35 -24.88 2.17 19.73
N LEU A 36 -25.03 3.45 19.35
CA LEU A 36 -24.73 3.91 17.99
C LEU A 36 -23.22 3.85 17.69
N ALA A 37 -22.37 4.24 18.64
CA ALA A 37 -20.93 4.18 18.50
C ALA A 37 -20.43 2.73 18.36
N GLU A 38 -20.96 1.81 19.16
CA GLU A 38 -20.64 0.38 19.09
C GLU A 38 -21.08 -0.25 17.76
N THR A 39 -22.29 0.08 17.29
CA THR A 39 -22.82 -0.38 15.99
C THR A 39 -21.98 0.16 14.82
N ASN A 40 -21.58 1.44 14.88
CA ASN A 40 -20.74 2.06 13.86
C ASN A 40 -19.35 1.39 13.80
N LEU A 41 -18.72 1.18 14.96
CA LEU A 41 -17.42 0.52 15.03
C LEU A 41 -17.48 -0.92 14.51
N ALA A 42 -18.50 -1.69 14.90
CA ALA A 42 -18.71 -3.05 14.39
C ALA A 42 -18.91 -3.06 12.86
N GLY A 43 -19.67 -2.10 12.32
CA GLY A 43 -19.86 -1.93 10.87
C GLY A 43 -18.56 -1.59 10.13
N LEU A 44 -17.73 -0.68 10.68
CA LEU A 44 -16.43 -0.34 10.11
C LEU A 44 -15.45 -1.53 10.14
N VAL A 45 -15.43 -2.30 11.23
CA VAL A 45 -14.59 -3.50 11.33
C VAL A 45 -15.03 -4.55 10.31
N ALA A 46 -16.33 -4.79 10.16
CA ALA A 46 -16.85 -5.71 9.15
C ALA A 46 -16.49 -5.27 7.73
N GLN A 47 -16.66 -3.97 7.41
CA GLN A 47 -16.27 -3.42 6.11
C GLN A 47 -14.78 -3.60 5.83
N GLN A 48 -13.93 -3.38 6.83
CA GLN A 48 -12.49 -3.55 6.68
C GLN A 48 -12.11 -5.03 6.52
N GLN A 49 -12.83 -5.95 7.17
CA GLN A 49 -12.62 -7.38 7.00
C GLN A 49 -12.98 -7.84 5.58
N ASP A 50 -14.10 -7.36 5.03
CA ASP A 50 -14.48 -7.65 3.64
C ASP A 50 -13.42 -7.14 2.65
N ALA A 51 -12.91 -5.93 2.87
CA ALA A 51 -11.83 -5.36 2.05
C ALA A 51 -10.52 -6.17 2.14
N VAL A 52 -10.19 -6.73 3.30
CA VAL A 52 -9.04 -7.63 3.46
C VAL A 52 -9.23 -8.91 2.66
N VAL A 53 -10.41 -9.53 2.72
CA VAL A 53 -10.71 -10.74 1.95
C VAL A 53 -10.60 -10.49 0.44
N GLU A 54 -11.19 -9.40 -0.06
CA GLU A 54 -11.09 -9.04 -1.48
C GLU A 54 -9.64 -8.81 -1.93
N LEU A 55 -8.83 -8.20 -1.07
CA LEU A 55 -7.42 -7.96 -1.36
C LEU A 55 -6.60 -9.25 -1.33
N GLU A 56 -6.90 -10.16 -0.39
CA GLU A 56 -6.28 -11.50 -0.34
C GLU A 56 -6.61 -12.32 -1.58
N GLU A 57 -7.87 -12.32 -2.04
CA GLU A 57 -8.27 -12.96 -3.29
C GLU A 57 -7.53 -12.37 -4.51
N SER A 58 -7.38 -11.05 -4.54
CA SER A 58 -6.63 -10.35 -5.60
C SER A 58 -5.15 -10.74 -5.60
N VAL A 59 -4.51 -10.80 -4.43
CA VAL A 59 -3.12 -11.24 -4.28
C VAL A 59 -2.94 -12.68 -4.76
N ASP A 60 -3.85 -13.57 -4.37
CA ASP A 60 -3.81 -14.97 -4.81
C ASP A 60 -4.05 -15.10 -6.31
N GLY A 61 -4.95 -14.29 -6.89
CA GLY A 61 -5.17 -14.22 -8.32
C GLY A 61 -3.93 -13.76 -9.10
N LEU A 62 -3.25 -12.74 -8.61
CA LEU A 62 -2.01 -12.24 -9.21
C LEU A 62 -0.85 -13.23 -9.08
N ARG A 63 -0.73 -13.93 -7.95
CA ARG A 63 0.27 -15.00 -7.76
C ARG A 63 0.08 -16.15 -8.74
N ARG A 64 -1.15 -16.60 -8.97
CA ARG A 64 -1.42 -17.65 -9.98
C ARG A 64 -1.05 -17.18 -11.39
N GLN A 65 -1.38 -15.95 -11.76
CA GLN A 65 -0.98 -15.39 -13.05
C GLN A 65 0.54 -15.31 -13.19
N GLN A 66 1.25 -14.89 -12.14
CA GLN A 66 2.70 -14.91 -12.12
C GLN A 66 3.25 -16.33 -12.31
N ASP A 67 2.76 -17.31 -11.55
CA ASP A 67 3.21 -18.70 -11.62
C ASP A 67 2.97 -19.29 -13.02
N ASP A 68 1.82 -19.01 -13.64
CA ASP A 68 1.51 -19.44 -15.00
C ASP A 68 2.43 -18.79 -16.04
N LEU A 69 2.69 -17.48 -15.92
CA LEU A 69 3.62 -16.76 -16.79
C LEU A 69 5.06 -17.29 -16.62
N VAL A 70 5.49 -17.52 -15.39
CA VAL A 70 6.82 -18.09 -15.09
C VAL A 70 6.93 -19.51 -15.62
N ALA A 71 5.92 -20.36 -15.44
CA ALA A 71 5.90 -21.71 -15.99
C ALA A 71 5.96 -21.71 -17.53
N SER A 72 5.22 -20.79 -18.18
CA SER A 72 5.25 -20.64 -19.63
C SER A 72 6.61 -20.17 -20.16
N GLN A 73 7.34 -19.35 -19.41
CA GLN A 73 8.69 -18.89 -19.76
C GLN A 73 9.78 -19.93 -19.46
N ILE A 74 9.65 -20.69 -18.35
CA ILE A 74 10.64 -21.70 -17.96
C ILE A 74 10.58 -22.94 -18.86
N SER A 75 9.41 -23.29 -19.42
CA SER A 75 9.32 -24.35 -20.45
C SER A 75 10.10 -24.05 -21.74
N ALA A 76 10.64 -22.83 -21.91
CA ALA A 76 11.49 -22.44 -23.04
C ALA A 76 13.00 -22.40 -22.73
N ALA A 77 13.46 -22.62 -21.49
CA ALA A 77 14.88 -22.54 -21.16
C ALA A 77 15.34 -23.61 -20.13
N PRO A 78 16.34 -24.45 -20.43
CA PRO A 78 16.92 -25.33 -19.43
C PRO A 78 17.72 -24.50 -18.42
N ALA A 79 17.20 -24.35 -17.20
CA ALA A 79 17.80 -23.57 -16.11
C ALA A 79 19.26 -23.93 -15.77
N GLN A 80 19.71 -25.15 -16.09
CA GLN A 80 21.11 -25.58 -15.93
C GLN A 80 22.06 -24.99 -16.97
N SER A 81 21.57 -24.63 -18.16
CA SER A 81 22.37 -24.00 -19.22
C SER A 81 22.62 -22.50 -18.95
N ALA A 82 21.69 -21.81 -18.29
CA ALA A 82 21.79 -20.37 -17.99
C ALA A 82 22.93 -20.04 -17.00
N ILE A 83 23.16 -20.90 -16.00
CA ILE A 83 24.25 -20.71 -15.01
C ILE A 83 25.63 -20.94 -15.65
N LEU A 84 25.71 -21.83 -16.65
CA LEU A 84 26.94 -22.06 -17.43
C LEU A 84 27.18 -20.94 -18.46
N ALA A 85 26.12 -20.38 -19.06
CA ALA A 85 26.21 -19.27 -20.02
C ALA A 85 26.64 -17.93 -19.40
N LEU A 86 26.47 -17.76 -18.08
CA LEU A 86 26.96 -16.59 -17.33
C LEU A 86 28.49 -16.55 -17.19
N ARG A 87 29.20 -17.64 -17.49
CA ARG A 87 30.65 -17.77 -17.24
C ARG A 87 31.55 -17.27 -18.37
N GLY A 88 31.00 -16.91 -19.53
CA GLY A 88 31.77 -16.37 -20.66
C GLY A 88 31.50 -14.88 -20.88
N GLU A 89 32.53 -14.08 -21.11
CA GLU A 89 32.37 -12.72 -21.63
C GLU A 89 31.63 -12.76 -22.97
N MET A 90 30.62 -11.91 -23.12
CA MET A 90 29.88 -11.72 -24.37
C MET A 90 30.38 -10.44 -25.02
N VAL A 91 30.83 -10.52 -26.28
CA VAL A 91 31.28 -9.36 -27.05
C VAL A 91 30.51 -9.34 -28.37
N GLY A 92 29.91 -8.20 -28.67
CA GLY A 92 29.13 -8.00 -29.87
C GLY A 92 28.64 -6.55 -29.98
N PRO A 93 27.93 -6.22 -31.07
CA PRO A 93 27.20 -4.96 -31.15
C PRO A 93 26.21 -4.85 -30.00
N GLY A 94 26.06 -3.66 -29.44
CA GLY A 94 25.19 -3.42 -28.30
C GLY A 94 24.72 -1.97 -28.24
N LEU A 95 23.84 -1.72 -27.28
CA LEU A 95 23.30 -0.41 -26.96
C LEU A 95 23.47 -0.17 -25.45
N THR A 96 23.77 1.07 -25.09
CA THR A 96 23.68 1.55 -23.71
C THR A 96 22.45 2.41 -23.57
N VAL A 97 21.57 2.05 -22.62
CA VAL A 97 20.43 2.88 -22.21
C VAL A 97 20.79 3.53 -20.88
N MET A 98 20.60 4.83 -20.78
CA MET A 98 20.79 5.60 -19.56
C MET A 98 19.44 6.13 -19.11
N LEU A 99 19.09 5.88 -17.85
CA LEU A 99 17.91 6.41 -17.19
C LEU A 99 18.41 7.30 -16.07
N ASP A 100 18.13 8.58 -16.16
CA ASP A 100 18.53 9.58 -15.16
C ASP A 100 17.27 10.13 -14.47
N ASP A 101 17.38 10.36 -13.17
CA ASP A 101 16.40 11.14 -12.44
C ASP A 101 16.30 12.56 -13.02
N ALA A 102 15.18 13.23 -12.76
CA ALA A 102 15.06 14.63 -13.11
C ALA A 102 16.16 15.45 -12.39
N PRO A 103 16.73 16.47 -13.07
CA PRO A 103 17.76 17.29 -12.46
C PRO A 103 17.22 18.07 -11.25
N ALA A 104 18.09 18.40 -10.31
CA ALA A 104 17.67 19.00 -9.03
C ALA A 104 17.01 20.40 -9.18
N ASP A 105 17.23 21.08 -10.29
CA ASP A 105 16.61 22.37 -10.65
C ASP A 105 15.33 22.22 -11.48
N PHE A 106 14.87 20.98 -11.69
CA PHE A 106 13.64 20.70 -12.40
C PHE A 106 12.42 21.25 -11.64
N GLN A 107 11.74 22.20 -12.26
CA GLN A 107 10.48 22.74 -11.73
C GLN A 107 9.34 21.80 -12.11
N LEU A 108 8.84 21.07 -11.12
CA LEU A 108 7.61 20.31 -11.26
C LEU A 108 6.43 21.27 -11.34
N GLU A 109 5.54 21.05 -12.31
CA GLU A 109 4.23 21.69 -12.31
C GLU A 109 3.46 21.25 -11.07
N ASP A 110 2.58 22.11 -10.52
CA ASP A 110 1.82 21.82 -9.29
C ASP A 110 0.99 20.51 -9.36
N SER A 111 0.71 20.03 -10.58
CA SER A 111 -0.03 18.78 -10.83
C SER A 111 0.84 17.52 -10.92
N ILE A 112 2.17 17.62 -10.94
CA ILE A 112 3.08 16.47 -11.11
C ILE A 112 3.65 16.08 -9.75
N SER A 113 3.62 14.78 -9.45
CA SER A 113 4.21 14.27 -8.21
C SER A 113 5.73 14.28 -8.31
N VAL A 114 6.41 14.60 -7.20
CA VAL A 114 7.87 14.40 -7.08
C VAL A 114 8.26 12.95 -7.37
N ASN A 115 7.37 12.01 -7.07
CA ASN A 115 7.59 10.59 -7.38
C ASN A 115 7.75 10.34 -8.88
N ASP A 116 7.16 11.16 -9.74
CA ASP A 116 7.23 10.99 -11.20
C ASP A 116 8.53 11.58 -11.78
N ALA A 117 9.34 12.24 -10.96
CA ALA A 117 10.65 12.78 -11.31
C ALA A 117 11.82 11.84 -10.98
N ILE A 118 11.54 10.64 -10.48
CA ILE A 118 12.53 9.65 -10.07
C ILE A 118 12.36 8.40 -10.93
N VAL A 119 13.47 7.79 -11.34
CA VAL A 119 13.48 6.51 -12.03
C VAL A 119 13.16 5.39 -11.04
N HIS A 120 12.11 4.62 -11.34
CA HIS A 120 11.66 3.52 -10.50
C HIS A 120 12.08 2.16 -11.05
N GLN A 121 11.97 1.13 -10.19
CA GLN A 121 12.22 -0.25 -10.57
C GLN A 121 11.44 -0.67 -11.83
N GLN A 122 10.17 -0.26 -11.92
CA GLN A 122 9.29 -0.58 -13.03
C GLN A 122 9.81 -0.03 -14.37
N ASP A 123 10.52 1.10 -14.35
CA ASP A 123 11.08 1.71 -15.56
C ASP A 123 12.28 0.90 -16.05
N VAL A 124 13.14 0.46 -15.13
CA VAL A 124 14.25 -0.46 -15.41
C VAL A 124 13.71 -1.79 -15.92
N ASP A 125 12.71 -2.38 -15.25
CA ASP A 125 12.06 -3.63 -15.64
C ASP A 125 11.45 -3.51 -17.05
N ALA A 126 10.80 -2.38 -17.37
CA ALA A 126 10.25 -2.13 -18.70
C ALA A 126 11.33 -2.09 -19.79
N VAL A 127 12.44 -1.39 -19.55
CA VAL A 127 13.58 -1.34 -20.49
C VAL A 127 14.21 -2.73 -20.66
N MET A 128 14.44 -3.46 -19.57
CA MET A 128 14.99 -4.82 -19.64
C MET A 128 14.10 -5.73 -20.47
N ASN A 129 12.79 -5.71 -20.21
CA ASN A 129 11.82 -6.51 -20.94
C ASN A 129 11.77 -6.15 -22.43
N ALA A 130 11.81 -4.86 -22.76
CA ALA A 130 11.86 -4.40 -24.14
C ALA A 130 13.12 -4.88 -24.87
N LEU A 131 14.28 -4.85 -24.21
CA LEU A 131 15.53 -5.35 -24.77
C LEU A 131 15.52 -6.87 -24.97
N TRP A 132 14.99 -7.64 -24.02
CA TRP A 132 14.82 -9.09 -24.19
C TRP A 132 13.86 -9.43 -25.33
N LEU A 133 12.71 -8.74 -25.41
CA LEU A 133 11.78 -8.87 -26.52
C LEU A 133 12.40 -8.46 -27.86
N GLY A 134 13.33 -7.49 -27.84
CA GLY A 134 14.13 -7.06 -28.99
C GLY A 134 15.24 -8.03 -29.40
N GLY A 135 15.41 -9.15 -28.68
CA GLY A 135 16.42 -10.17 -29.00
C GLY A 135 17.79 -9.92 -28.40
N ALA A 136 17.91 -9.11 -27.34
CA ALA A 136 19.17 -9.01 -26.60
C ALA A 136 19.58 -10.41 -26.10
N GLU A 137 20.84 -10.78 -26.31
CA GLU A 137 21.37 -12.09 -25.87
C GLU A 137 22.12 -12.00 -24.52
N ALA A 138 22.55 -10.80 -24.15
CA ALA A 138 23.12 -10.47 -22.85
C ALA A 138 22.78 -9.02 -22.47
N MET A 139 22.74 -8.77 -21.16
CA MET A 139 22.53 -7.44 -20.62
C MET A 139 23.27 -7.27 -19.30
N SER A 140 23.66 -6.04 -19.00
CA SER A 140 24.16 -5.64 -17.70
C SER A 140 23.42 -4.41 -17.22
N VAL A 141 23.07 -4.37 -15.94
CA VAL A 141 22.50 -3.20 -15.27
C VAL A 141 23.50 -2.77 -14.21
N GLN A 142 23.92 -1.50 -14.27
CA GLN A 142 24.96 -0.94 -13.37
C GLN A 142 26.25 -1.78 -13.30
N GLY A 143 26.67 -2.36 -14.43
CA GLY A 143 27.87 -3.20 -14.51
C GLY A 143 27.70 -4.63 -13.98
N ILE A 144 26.51 -4.99 -13.48
CA ILE A 144 26.19 -6.35 -13.05
C ILE A 144 25.46 -7.07 -14.19
N ARG A 145 25.97 -8.24 -14.58
CA ARG A 145 25.31 -9.07 -15.59
C ARG A 145 24.01 -9.64 -15.02
N ILE A 146 22.94 -9.51 -15.79
CA ILE A 146 21.60 -9.98 -15.41
C ILE A 146 21.13 -11.09 -16.35
N THR A 147 20.24 -11.94 -15.85
CA THR A 147 19.49 -12.92 -16.63
C THR A 147 18.00 -12.61 -16.58
N ALA A 148 17.20 -13.31 -17.38
CA ALA A 148 15.74 -13.23 -17.34
C ALA A 148 15.13 -13.51 -15.95
N SER A 149 15.88 -14.13 -15.04
CA SER A 149 15.46 -14.44 -13.67
C SER A 149 16.15 -13.60 -12.60
N THR A 150 16.96 -12.61 -12.97
CA THR A 150 17.61 -11.72 -11.99
C THR A 150 16.59 -10.68 -11.51
N PRO A 151 16.22 -10.67 -10.21
CA PRO A 151 15.36 -9.62 -9.70
C PRO A 151 16.14 -8.30 -9.59
N VAL A 152 15.52 -7.20 -10.01
CA VAL A 152 15.95 -5.83 -9.68
C VAL A 152 14.99 -5.30 -8.63
N ARG A 153 15.51 -4.64 -7.60
CA ARG A 153 14.70 -4.10 -6.51
C ARG A 153 15.03 -2.64 -6.23
N CYS A 154 14.00 -1.83 -6.08
CA CYS A 154 14.14 -0.49 -5.52
C CYS A 154 13.91 -0.53 -4.00
N VAL A 155 14.93 -0.19 -3.21
CA VAL A 155 14.83 -0.03 -1.76
C VAL A 155 15.21 1.40 -1.40
N GLY A 156 14.21 2.25 -1.20
CA GLY A 156 14.42 3.68 -0.98
C GLY A 156 14.95 4.35 -2.26
N ASN A 157 16.06 5.08 -2.15
CA ASN A 157 16.73 5.72 -3.29
C ASN A 157 17.85 4.85 -3.90
N VAL A 158 17.78 3.53 -3.75
CA VAL A 158 18.85 2.63 -4.18
C VAL A 158 18.27 1.45 -4.95
N MET A 159 18.88 1.17 -6.10
CA MET A 159 18.63 -0.02 -6.90
C MET A 159 19.58 -1.14 -6.46
N THR A 160 19.02 -2.31 -6.13
CA THR A 160 19.74 -3.51 -5.66
C THR A 160 19.38 -4.75 -6.45
#